data_AF-A0AA88ICA9-F1
#
_entry.id   AF-A0AA88ICA9-F1
#
_cell.length_a   1.000
_cell.length_b   1.000
_cell.length_c   1.000
_cell.angle_alpha   90.00
_cell.angle_beta   90.00
_cell.angle_gamma   90.00
#
_symmetry.space_group_name_H-M   'P 1'
#
loop_
_entity.id
_entity.type
_entity.pdbx_description
1 polymer ?
#
loop_
_entity_poly.entity_id
_entity_poly.type
_entity_poly.pdbx_seq_one_letter_code
_entity_poly.pdbx_strand_id
1 'polypeptide(L)' 'MSWNPETGMLVTLGSGIRTSYQKCTGDAVEYKSCSVQPCAVLVDNFKGNQCAAYNGRKIGGITVAKWIPYTG' A
#
# COMPACT_ATOMS: atom_id res chain seq x y z
N MET A 1 9.13 17.97 -21.68
CA MET A 1 9.52 17.42 -20.36
C MET A 1 8.87 16.06 -20.22
N SER A 2 9.59 15.04 -19.78
CA SER A 2 9.10 13.65 -19.70
C SER A 2 9.24 13.11 -18.29
N TRP A 3 8.21 12.40 -17.82
CA TRP A 3 8.24 11.67 -16.55
C TRP A 3 9.29 10.56 -16.57
N ASN A 4 9.90 10.29 -15.41
CA ASN A 4 10.68 9.08 -15.24
C ASN A 4 9.78 7.83 -15.37
N PRO A 5 10.35 6.66 -15.70
CA PRO A 5 9.59 5.42 -15.76
C PRO A 5 8.78 5.16 -14.49
N GLU A 6 7.57 4.63 -14.66
CA GLU A 6 6.70 4.23 -13.56
C GLU A 6 7.35 3.14 -12.70
N THR A 7 7.11 3.19 -11.40
CA THR A 7 7.43 2.09 -10.50
C THR A 7 6.64 0.83 -10.87
N GLY A 8 7.18 -0.33 -10.45
CA GLY A 8 6.43 -1.59 -10.49
C GLY A 8 5.09 -1.50 -9.75
N MET A 9 4.19 -2.43 -10.04
CA MET A 9 2.89 -2.51 -9.38
C MET A 9 3.07 -2.78 -7.88
N LEU A 10 2.55 -1.91 -7.02
CA LEU A 10 2.59 -2.11 -5.57
C LEU A 10 1.69 -3.26 -5.11
N VAL A 11 0.59 -3.52 -5.83
CA VAL A 11 -0.26 -4.70 -5.63
C VAL A 11 -0.70 -5.29 -6.97
N THR A 12 -0.94 -6.60 -6.95
CA THR A 12 -1.29 -7.40 -8.13
C THR A 12 -2.79 -7.49 -8.40
N LEU A 13 -3.64 -7.11 -7.44
CA LEU A 13 -5.11 -7.05 -7.52
C LEU A 13 -5.60 -5.92 -6.60
N GLY A 14 -6.86 -5.48 -6.75
CA GLY A 14 -7.52 -4.59 -5.80
C GLY A 14 -7.12 -3.12 -5.92
N SER A 15 -6.78 -2.66 -7.12
CA SER A 15 -6.45 -1.26 -7.44
C SER A 15 -5.20 -0.74 -6.72
N GLY A 16 -4.04 -1.19 -7.20
CA GLY A 16 -2.74 -0.65 -6.78
C GLY A 16 -2.43 0.71 -7.36
N ILE A 17 -1.34 1.29 -6.88
CA ILE A 17 -0.82 2.57 -7.37
C ILE A 17 0.55 2.34 -8.00
N ARG A 18 0.78 2.97 -9.15
CA ARG A 18 2.11 3.21 -9.73
C ARG A 18 2.46 4.67 -9.55
N THR A 19 3.74 4.92 -9.38
CA THR A 19 4.28 6.27 -9.18
C THR A 19 5.34 6.56 -10.23
N SER A 20 5.33 7.77 -10.77
CA SER A 20 6.43 8.33 -11.57
C SER A 20 6.82 9.67 -10.96
N TYR A 21 8.07 10.09 -11.11
CA TYR A 21 8.57 11.33 -10.53
C TYR A 21 9.35 12.17 -11.53
N GLN A 22 9.38 13.48 -11.31
CA GLN A 22 10.21 14.42 -12.09
C GLN A 22 10.81 15.49 -11.17
N LYS A 23 12.00 15.99 -11.51
CA LYS A 23 12.67 17.07 -10.76
C LYS A 23 12.46 18.41 -11.46
N CYS A 24 11.24 18.96 -11.35
CA CYS A 24 10.88 20.28 -11.87
C CYS A 24 9.99 21.02 -10.86
N THR A 25 9.92 22.35 -10.97
CA THR A 25 8.99 23.16 -10.17
C THR A 25 7.54 22.86 -10.58
N GLY A 26 6.71 22.41 -9.64
CA GLY A 26 5.34 21.94 -9.87
C GLY A 26 5.12 20.54 -9.30
N ASP A 27 4.11 19.83 -9.79
CA ASP A 27 3.86 18.45 -9.36
C ASP A 27 5.05 17.55 -9.73
N ALA A 28 5.73 17.08 -8.68
CA ALA A 28 6.92 16.27 -8.80
C ALA A 28 6.62 14.77 -8.88
N VAL A 29 5.37 14.36 -8.63
CA VAL A 29 4.94 12.95 -8.59
C VAL A 29 3.60 12.79 -9.30
N GLU A 30 3.50 11.82 -10.19
CA GLU A 30 2.26 11.37 -10.82
C GLU A 30 1.88 9.98 -10.29
N TYR A 31 0.58 9.79 -10.03
CA TYR A 31 0.00 8.55 -9.52
C TYR A 31 -0.99 7.98 -10.53
N LYS A 32 -0.89 6.68 -10.81
CA LYS A 32 -1.85 5.98 -11.67
C LYS A 32 -2.33 4.69 -11.02
N SER A 33 -3.62 4.42 -11.14
CA SER A 33 -4.19 3.15 -10.71
C SER A 33 -3.73 2.01 -11.63
N CYS A 34 -3.43 0.86 -11.04
CA CYS A 34 -3.10 -0.37 -11.75
C CYS A 34 -3.80 -1.57 -11.10
N SER A 35 -3.86 -2.71 -11.77
CA SER A 35 -4.40 -3.95 -11.20
C SER A 35 -5.84 -3.78 -10.65
N VAL A 36 -6.70 -3.10 -11.41
CA VAL A 36 -8.05 -2.69 -10.98
C VAL A 36 -9.04 -3.86 -10.87
N GLN A 37 -8.64 -5.04 -11.31
CA GLN A 37 -9.41 -6.26 -11.09
C GLN A 37 -9.67 -6.47 -9.58
N PRO A 38 -10.88 -6.88 -9.20
CA PRO A 38 -11.21 -7.09 -7.80
C PRO A 38 -10.37 -8.21 -7.19
N CYS A 39 -10.07 -8.08 -5.89
CA CYS A 39 -9.58 -9.21 -5.11
C CYS A 39 -10.71 -10.25 -4.95
N ALA A 40 -10.35 -11.53 -4.72
CA ALA A 40 -11.35 -12.54 -4.41
C ALA A 40 -12.17 -12.15 -3.16
N VAL A 41 -13.46 -12.46 -3.14
CA VAL A 41 -14.35 -12.08 -2.02
C VAL A 41 -13.92 -12.68 -0.68
N LEU A 42 -13.11 -13.74 -0.71
CA LEU A 42 -12.59 -14.44 0.46
C LEU A 42 -11.26 -13.88 0.99
N VAL A 43 -10.64 -12.89 0.34
CA VAL A 43 -9.39 -12.34 0.87
C VAL A 43 -9.72 -11.46 2.07
N ASP A 44 -9.14 -11.78 3.22
CA ASP A 44 -9.13 -10.92 4.40
C ASP A 44 -8.86 -9.46 4.02
N ASN A 45 -9.51 -8.52 4.70
CA ASN A 45 -9.35 -7.08 4.47
C ASN A 45 -7.86 -6.74 4.33
N PHE A 46 -7.48 -6.09 3.22
CA PHE A 46 -6.08 -5.76 2.91
C PHE A 46 -5.38 -5.01 4.06
N LYS A 47 -6.08 -4.12 4.77
CA LYS A 47 -5.53 -3.46 5.97
C LYS A 47 -5.35 -4.44 7.14
N GLY A 48 -6.28 -5.37 7.30
CA GLY A 48 -6.21 -6.44 8.31
C GLY A 48 -4.99 -7.32 8.13
N ASN A 49 -4.69 -7.74 6.90
CA ASN A 49 -3.49 -8.53 6.59
C ASN A 49 -2.20 -7.78 6.91
N GLN A 50 -2.14 -6.48 6.58
CA GLN A 50 -1.00 -5.64 6.92
C GLN A 50 -0.81 -5.53 8.43
N CYS A 51 -1.88 -5.34 9.21
CA CYS A 51 -1.82 -5.32 10.67
C CYS A 51 -1.40 -6.68 11.25
N ALA A 52 -1.96 -7.78 10.74
CA ALA A 52 -1.68 -9.13 11.22
C ALA A 52 -0.19 -9.50 11.13
N ALA A 53 0.54 -8.96 10.14
CA ALA A 53 1.99 -9.12 10.00
C ALA A 53 2.82 -8.50 11.14
N TYR A 54 2.19 -7.71 12.02
CA TYR A 54 2.80 -7.12 13.20
C TYR A 54 2.37 -7.79 14.52
N ASN A 55 1.43 -8.75 14.48
CA ASN A 55 1.02 -9.49 15.67
C ASN A 55 2.22 -10.15 16.35
N GLY A 56 2.24 -10.11 17.69
CA GLY A 56 3.30 -10.68 18.51
C GLY A 56 4.58 -9.84 18.57
N ARG A 57 4.66 -8.69 17.90
CA ARG A 57 5.82 -7.80 18.01
C ARG A 57 5.87 -7.10 19.37
N LYS A 58 7.08 -6.87 19.86
CA LYS A 58 7.34 -6.09 21.07
C LYS A 58 7.50 -4.62 20.74
N ILE A 59 6.73 -3.76 21.41
CA ILE A 59 6.80 -2.29 21.30
C ILE A 59 6.91 -1.74 22.72
N GLY A 60 7.96 -0.97 23.00
CA GLY A 60 8.17 -0.40 24.35
C GLY A 60 8.24 -1.45 25.47
N GLY A 61 8.76 -2.65 25.18
CA GLY A 61 8.85 -3.76 26.14
C GLY A 61 7.59 -4.61 26.30
N ILE A 62 6.45 -4.20 25.72
CA ILE A 62 5.19 -4.93 25.78
C ILE A 62 4.99 -5.73 24.49
N THR A 63 4.60 -7.00 24.59
CA THR A 63 4.20 -7.81 23.43
C THR A 63 2.76 -7.47 23.04
N VAL A 64 2.58 -6.97 21.82
CA VAL A 64 1.24 -6.66 21.28
C VAL A 64 0.69 -7.90 20.59
N ALA A 65 -0.29 -8.55 21.20
CA ALA A 65 -0.85 -9.81 20.69
C ALA A 65 -1.57 -9.66 19.34
N LYS A 66 -2.32 -8.56 19.16
CA LYS A 66 -3.11 -8.31 17.96
C LYS A 66 -3.12 -6.83 17.57
N TRP A 67 -2.80 -6.56 16.32
CA TRP A 67 -2.99 -5.26 15.68
C TRP A 67 -4.30 -5.27 14.92
N ILE A 68 -5.04 -4.16 15.03
CA ILE A 68 -6.29 -3.95 14.31
C ILE A 68 -6.15 -2.76 13.37
N PRO A 69 -6.77 -2.81 12.17
CA PRO A 69 -6.79 -1.67 11.27
C PRO A 69 -7.41 -0.44 11.93
N TYR A 70 -6.80 0.72 11.73
CA TYR A 70 -7.43 1.98 12.06
C TYR A 70 -8.52 2.30 11.03
N THR A 71 -9.73 2.61 11.50
CA THR A 71 -10.94 2.81 10.69
C THR A 71 -11.48 4.24 10.78
N GLY A 72 -10.61 5.24 10.97
CA GLY A 72 -10.99 6.65 11.18
C GLY A 72 -12.00 7.20 10.19
#